data_AF-A0A0G1GH22-F1
#
_entry.id   AF-A0A0G1GH22-F1
#
_cell.length_a   1.000
_cell.length_b   1.000
_cell.length_c   1.000
_cell.angle_alpha   90.00
_cell.angle_beta   90.00
_cell.angle_gamma   90.00
#
_symmetry.space_group_name_H-M   'P 1'
#
loop_
_entity.id
_entity.type
_entity.pdbx_description
1 polymer ?
#
loop_
_entity_poly.entity_id
_entity_poly.type
_entity_poly.pdbx_seq_one_letter_code
_entity_poly.pdbx_strand_id
1 'polypeptide(L)'
;MVKVLIAGTFDVIHPGHLNLIQQARALGDSLVIVLARDINVFKTKGFQPYYAESQRLAHLRSLLNDKWPNVTIVLGGAADPYKIIRTEKPEIVALGYDQQAFVGGLSDLKLNSSLNFKIERLEPFHEDVCKGKNIKKALLDASAGFLLVDKDVDWTSHDVVAKLRSITGLRQIGHAGTLDPFATGLLICALGQATKMIDLFHLLPKEYAAEIRLGVESDTYDRTGKIFKSKFPISHKIQIPHDQIKKILALFIGKQQQLPPMYSAKKVAGKKLYQLARLGKVVERKASEIMIYDLSLKDDYHQSPIINLQVKCSAGTYIRTLAHDLGQSLGTGALVEELKRTAIGDFKVEQAVGLDRLHHDNYRQFCLPPATALASINSAYLESLTTAYSRPLL
;
A
#
# COMPACT_ATOMS: atom_id res chain seq x y z
N MET A 1 -5.11 8.86 -33.16
CA MET A 1 -4.62 7.96 -32.11
C MET A 1 -3.44 8.65 -31.46
N VAL A 2 -3.58 9.11 -30.22
CA VAL A 2 -2.53 9.82 -29.47
C VAL A 2 -1.50 8.79 -28.98
N LYS A 3 -0.26 8.91 -29.45
CA LYS A 3 0.89 8.11 -29.02
C LYS A 3 1.67 8.88 -27.96
N VAL A 4 1.79 8.26 -26.80
CA VAL A 4 2.58 8.76 -25.67
C VAL A 4 3.91 8.01 -25.64
N LEU A 5 4.99 8.69 -25.31
CA LEU A 5 6.31 8.09 -25.11
C LEU A 5 6.84 8.43 -23.72
N ILE A 6 7.29 7.42 -22.98
CA ILE A 6 8.08 7.57 -21.77
C ILE A 6 9.44 6.89 -21.94
N ALA A 7 10.45 7.36 -21.21
CA ALA A 7 11.76 6.75 -21.18
C ALA A 7 12.22 6.50 -19.74
N GLY A 8 12.96 5.43 -19.50
CA GLY A 8 13.45 5.12 -18.16
C GLY A 8 14.41 3.95 -18.09
N THR A 9 15.10 3.84 -16.95
CA THR A 9 15.95 2.68 -16.67
C THR A 9 15.11 1.43 -16.36
N PHE A 10 13.98 1.57 -15.65
CA PHE A 10 13.10 0.46 -15.26
C PHE A 10 13.87 -0.77 -14.75
N ASP A 11 14.77 -0.53 -13.80
CA ASP A 11 15.70 -1.55 -13.29
C ASP A 11 14.99 -2.53 -12.35
N VAL A 12 14.91 -2.16 -11.07
CA VAL A 12 14.10 -2.87 -10.10
C VAL A 12 12.69 -2.27 -10.16
N ILE A 13 11.77 -2.95 -10.83
CA ILE A 13 10.39 -2.47 -10.99
C ILE A 13 9.71 -2.40 -9.62
N HIS A 14 9.03 -1.29 -9.36
CA HIS A 14 8.37 -0.98 -8.09
C HIS A 14 7.14 -0.10 -8.35
N PRO A 15 6.25 0.13 -7.37
CA PRO A 15 5.01 0.90 -7.54
C PRO A 15 5.19 2.27 -8.21
N GLY A 16 6.27 3.01 -7.90
CA GLY A 16 6.59 4.27 -8.58
C GLY A 16 6.73 4.15 -10.12
N HIS A 17 7.38 3.10 -10.63
CA HIS A 17 7.45 2.86 -12.08
C HIS A 17 6.08 2.52 -12.65
N LEU A 18 5.27 1.72 -11.93
CA LEU A 18 3.94 1.33 -12.37
C LEU A 18 2.99 2.53 -12.44
N ASN A 19 3.07 3.42 -11.46
CA ASN A 19 2.31 4.67 -11.46
C ASN A 19 2.71 5.60 -12.61
N LEU A 20 4.02 5.75 -12.88
CA LEU A 20 4.51 6.51 -14.04
C LEU A 20 3.92 5.99 -15.35
N ILE A 21 3.93 4.66 -15.55
CA ILE A 21 3.37 4.06 -16.75
C ILE A 21 1.85 4.27 -16.82
N GLN A 22 1.14 4.13 -15.70
CA GLN A 22 -0.30 4.38 -15.63
C GLN A 22 -0.66 5.83 -15.98
N GLN A 23 0.05 6.82 -15.44
CA GLN A 23 -0.18 8.23 -15.76
C GLN A 23 0.07 8.49 -17.25
N ALA A 24 1.16 7.95 -17.82
CA ALA A 24 1.46 8.10 -19.23
C ALA A 24 0.37 7.50 -20.14
N ARG A 25 -0.18 6.33 -19.76
CA ARG A 25 -1.30 5.73 -20.49
C ARG A 25 -2.55 6.59 -20.45
N ALA A 26 -2.83 7.27 -19.35
CA ALA A 26 -4.00 8.14 -19.26
C ALA A 26 -3.95 9.36 -20.20
N LEU A 27 -2.78 9.67 -20.77
CA LEU A 27 -2.59 10.81 -21.69
C LEU A 27 -2.88 10.47 -23.17
N GLY A 28 -3.07 9.19 -23.54
CA GLY A 28 -3.29 8.82 -24.94
C GLY A 28 -3.73 7.38 -25.18
N ASP A 29 -3.86 7.02 -26.45
CA ASP A 29 -4.44 5.75 -26.91
C ASP A 29 -3.41 4.59 -26.96
N SER A 30 -2.13 4.94 -27.14
CA SER A 30 -1.02 3.99 -27.19
C SER A 30 0.21 4.53 -26.46
N LEU A 31 1.01 3.63 -25.90
CA LEU A 31 2.20 3.99 -25.13
C LEU A 31 3.45 3.29 -25.68
N VAL A 32 4.50 4.07 -25.93
CA VAL A 32 5.85 3.57 -26.18
C VAL A 32 6.71 3.75 -24.93
N ILE A 33 7.25 2.66 -24.40
CA ILE A 33 8.20 2.66 -23.30
C ILE A 33 9.60 2.46 -23.85
N VAL A 34 10.44 3.48 -23.73
CA VAL A 34 11.85 3.43 -24.13
C VAL A 34 12.70 2.98 -22.94
N LEU A 35 13.21 1.76 -23.03
CA LEU A 35 14.12 1.20 -22.05
C LEU A 35 15.55 1.71 -22.30
N ALA A 36 16.13 2.38 -21.31
CA ALA A 36 17.50 2.85 -21.40
C ALA A 36 18.50 1.68 -21.49
N ARG A 37 19.46 1.79 -22.41
CA ARG A 37 20.56 0.84 -22.62
C ARG A 37 21.54 0.89 -21.44
N ASP A 38 22.16 -0.22 -21.10
CA ASP A 38 23.12 -0.30 -19.98
C ASP A 38 24.26 0.73 -20.14
N ILE A 39 24.80 0.85 -21.36
CA ILE A 39 25.84 1.83 -21.69
C ILE A 39 25.40 3.28 -21.45
N ASN A 40 24.16 3.62 -21.75
CA ASN A 40 23.64 4.98 -21.55
C ASN A 40 23.41 5.25 -20.06
N VAL A 41 22.90 4.25 -19.33
CA VAL A 41 22.72 4.36 -17.88
C VAL A 41 24.06 4.58 -17.19
N PHE A 42 25.08 3.82 -17.57
CA PHE A 42 26.43 3.99 -17.03
C PHE A 42 27.00 5.37 -17.33
N LYS A 43 26.92 5.84 -18.58
CA LYS A 43 27.39 7.18 -18.97
C LYS A 43 26.70 8.31 -18.21
N THR A 44 25.38 8.22 -18.00
CA THR A 44 24.61 9.29 -17.34
C THR A 44 24.66 9.22 -15.82
N LYS A 45 24.63 8.02 -15.23
CA LYS A 45 24.46 7.82 -13.78
C LYS A 45 25.71 7.33 -13.06
N GLY A 46 26.75 6.91 -13.78
CA GLY A 46 28.01 6.42 -13.20
C GLY A 46 27.94 5.03 -12.56
N PHE A 47 26.83 4.29 -12.75
CA PHE A 47 26.68 2.94 -12.22
C PHE A 47 25.93 2.02 -13.21
N GLN A 48 26.17 0.72 -13.09
CA GLN A 48 25.44 -0.29 -13.84
C GLN A 48 24.06 -0.57 -13.20
N PRO A 49 23.01 -0.79 -14.00
CA PRO A 49 21.76 -1.37 -13.52
C PRO A 49 21.98 -2.68 -12.75
N TYR A 50 21.06 -3.01 -11.86
CA TYR A 50 21.08 -4.28 -11.13
C TYR A 50 20.75 -5.45 -12.06
N TYR A 51 19.75 -5.27 -12.92
CA TYR A 51 19.40 -6.22 -13.98
C TYR A 51 19.97 -5.76 -15.32
N ALA A 52 20.51 -6.71 -16.09
CA ALA A 52 20.95 -6.46 -17.46
C ALA A 52 19.77 -5.99 -18.34
N GLU A 53 20.05 -5.28 -19.43
CA GLU A 53 18.99 -4.75 -20.30
C GLU A 53 18.01 -5.83 -20.81
N SER A 54 18.48 -7.04 -21.10
CA SER A 54 17.64 -8.17 -21.52
C SER A 54 16.66 -8.61 -20.42
N GLN A 55 17.11 -8.65 -19.17
CA GLN A 55 16.29 -8.99 -18.01
C GLN A 55 15.26 -7.89 -17.72
N ARG A 56 15.67 -6.61 -17.74
CA ARG A 56 14.76 -5.47 -17.57
C ARG A 56 13.66 -5.47 -18.63
N LEU A 57 14.02 -5.76 -19.88
CA LEU A 57 13.06 -5.90 -20.98
C LEU A 57 12.09 -7.06 -20.75
N ALA A 58 12.59 -8.23 -20.33
CA ALA A 58 11.76 -9.39 -20.01
C ALA A 58 10.80 -9.11 -18.85
N HIS A 59 11.26 -8.44 -17.79
CA HIS A 59 10.43 -8.07 -16.64
C HIS A 59 9.31 -7.11 -17.05
N LEU A 60 9.61 -6.05 -17.82
CA LEU A 60 8.57 -5.14 -18.32
C LEU A 60 7.56 -5.86 -19.21
N ARG A 61 8.03 -6.70 -20.14
CA ARG A 61 7.14 -7.48 -21.01
C ARG A 61 6.24 -8.41 -20.20
N SER A 62 6.81 -9.21 -19.30
CA SER A 62 6.06 -10.13 -18.45
C SER A 62 5.03 -9.41 -17.58
N LEU A 63 5.34 -8.20 -17.13
CA LEU A 63 4.45 -7.44 -16.26
C LEU A 63 3.28 -6.80 -17.02
N LEU A 64 3.49 -6.44 -18.30
CA LEU A 64 2.57 -5.63 -19.08
C LEU A 64 1.79 -6.42 -20.14
N ASN A 65 2.31 -7.54 -20.65
CA ASN A 65 1.84 -8.18 -21.89
C ASN A 65 0.38 -8.66 -21.87
N ASP A 66 -0.24 -8.86 -20.71
CA ASP A 66 -1.65 -9.27 -20.62
C ASP A 66 -2.53 -8.26 -19.88
N LYS A 67 -1.91 -7.30 -19.18
CA LYS A 67 -2.63 -6.34 -18.34
C LYS A 67 -2.96 -5.05 -19.09
N TRP A 68 -2.10 -4.60 -19.99
CA TRP A 68 -2.24 -3.28 -20.65
C TRP A 68 -2.10 -3.37 -22.18
N PRO A 69 -3.22 -3.28 -22.95
CA PRO A 69 -3.16 -3.27 -24.41
C PRO A 69 -2.50 -1.98 -24.93
N ASN A 70 -2.00 -2.02 -26.17
CA ASN A 70 -1.37 -0.91 -26.88
C ASN A 70 -0.11 -0.34 -26.19
N VAL A 71 0.66 -1.20 -25.51
CA VAL A 71 2.00 -0.84 -24.99
C VAL A 71 3.08 -1.48 -25.86
N THR A 72 3.98 -0.66 -26.40
CA THR A 72 5.16 -1.12 -27.11
C THR A 72 6.41 -0.82 -26.27
N ILE A 73 7.24 -1.81 -26.01
CA ILE A 73 8.50 -1.63 -25.27
C ILE A 73 9.67 -1.75 -26.25
N VAL A 74 10.48 -0.69 -26.34
CA VAL A 74 11.62 -0.60 -27.25
C VAL A 74 12.89 -0.23 -26.52
N LEU A 75 14.03 -0.67 -27.03
CA LEU A 75 15.34 -0.27 -26.51
C LEU A 75 15.72 1.11 -27.07
N GLY A 76 16.27 1.97 -26.21
CA GLY A 76 16.78 3.28 -26.62
C GLY A 76 17.97 3.19 -27.58
N GLY A 77 18.25 4.29 -28.28
CA GLY A 77 19.43 4.38 -29.14
C GLY A 77 20.74 4.40 -28.33
N ALA A 78 21.71 3.58 -28.71
CA ALA A 78 23.00 3.47 -27.99
C ALA A 78 23.91 4.70 -28.16
N ALA A 79 23.83 5.39 -29.30
CA ALA A 79 24.59 6.61 -29.57
C ALA A 79 23.73 7.89 -29.45
N ASP A 80 22.41 7.72 -29.58
CA ASP A 80 21.48 8.83 -29.74
C ASP A 80 20.22 8.57 -28.88
N PRO A 81 20.04 9.31 -27.77
CA PRO A 81 18.93 9.12 -26.86
C PRO A 81 17.58 9.53 -27.47
N TYR A 82 17.58 10.32 -28.54
CA TYR A 82 16.37 10.84 -29.19
C TYR A 82 15.95 10.06 -30.44
N LYS A 83 16.72 9.03 -30.84
CA LYS A 83 16.44 8.18 -32.01
C LYS A 83 14.99 7.71 -32.04
N ILE A 84 14.50 7.19 -30.91
CA ILE A 84 13.17 6.62 -30.84
C ILE A 84 12.08 7.69 -31.00
N ILE A 85 12.28 8.90 -30.49
CA ILE A 85 11.32 10.00 -30.67
C ILE A 85 11.18 10.36 -32.16
N ARG A 86 12.30 10.38 -32.90
CA ARG A 86 12.28 10.61 -34.36
C ARG A 86 11.57 9.50 -35.14
N THR A 87 11.77 8.24 -34.74
CA THR A 87 11.17 7.09 -35.42
C THR A 87 9.69 6.93 -35.09
N GLU A 88 9.33 7.02 -33.81
CA GLU A 88 7.97 6.78 -33.32
C GLU A 88 7.04 7.98 -33.52
N LYS A 89 7.61 9.20 -33.60
CA LYS A 89 6.88 10.47 -33.75
C LYS A 89 5.68 10.58 -32.81
N PRO A 90 5.88 10.48 -31.47
CA PRO A 90 4.78 10.57 -30.53
C PRO A 90 4.17 11.98 -30.51
N GLU A 91 2.88 12.09 -30.20
CA GLU A 91 2.24 13.38 -29.92
C GLU A 91 2.61 13.92 -28.54
N ILE A 92 2.95 13.03 -27.59
CA ILE A 92 3.32 13.38 -26.21
C ILE A 92 4.59 12.65 -25.78
N VAL A 93 5.57 13.39 -25.28
CA VAL A 93 6.72 12.85 -24.54
C VAL A 93 6.49 13.15 -23.06
N ALA A 94 6.14 12.13 -22.30
CA ALA A 94 5.90 12.23 -20.87
C ALA A 94 7.18 11.94 -20.07
N LEU A 95 7.50 12.83 -19.13
CA LEU A 95 8.71 12.77 -18.33
C LEU A 95 8.36 12.53 -16.86
N GLY A 96 9.15 11.67 -16.19
CA GLY A 96 9.09 11.55 -14.73
C GLY A 96 9.49 12.86 -14.04
N TYR A 97 9.04 13.05 -12.80
CA TYR A 97 9.33 14.24 -12.00
C TYR A 97 10.83 14.56 -11.86
N ASP A 98 11.69 13.53 -11.86
CA ASP A 98 13.14 13.60 -11.68
C ASP A 98 13.93 13.80 -13.00
N GLN A 99 13.27 13.80 -14.15
CA GLN A 99 13.90 13.83 -15.47
C GLN A 99 14.10 15.25 -16.01
N GLN A 100 14.61 16.18 -15.20
CA GLN A 100 14.81 17.57 -15.63
C GLN A 100 15.92 17.74 -16.69
N ALA A 101 16.97 16.93 -16.62
CA ALA A 101 18.09 16.99 -17.56
C ALA A 101 17.70 16.72 -19.02
N PHE A 102 16.53 16.12 -19.27
CA PHE A 102 16.06 15.81 -20.62
C PHE A 102 15.29 16.96 -21.28
N VAL A 103 14.81 17.95 -20.52
CA VAL A 103 13.95 19.02 -21.04
C VAL A 103 14.67 19.83 -22.10
N GLY A 104 15.89 20.30 -21.80
CA GLY A 104 16.68 21.13 -22.72
C GLY A 104 16.86 20.45 -24.09
N GLY A 105 17.37 19.21 -24.10
CA GLY A 105 17.59 18.50 -25.36
C GLY A 105 16.30 18.09 -26.09
N LEU A 106 15.16 17.95 -25.39
CA LEU A 106 13.86 17.77 -26.06
C LEU A 106 13.34 19.06 -26.70
N SER A 107 13.54 20.20 -26.03
CA SER A 107 13.24 21.52 -26.59
C SER A 107 14.09 21.78 -27.83
N ASP A 108 15.40 21.49 -27.76
CA ASP A 108 16.31 21.60 -28.90
C ASP A 108 15.91 20.67 -30.04
N LEU A 109 15.52 19.42 -29.73
CA LEU A 109 15.02 18.49 -30.73
C LEU A 109 13.77 19.03 -31.43
N LYS A 110 12.85 19.61 -30.68
CA LYS A 110 11.60 20.16 -31.23
C LYS A 110 11.86 21.40 -32.11
N LEU A 111 12.81 22.25 -31.73
CA LEU A 111 13.20 23.43 -32.51
C LEU A 111 13.94 23.06 -33.81
N ASN A 112 14.77 22.03 -33.76
CA ASN A 112 15.66 21.64 -34.86
C ASN A 112 15.14 20.47 -35.69
N SER A 113 13.86 20.11 -35.57
CA SER A 113 13.24 19.06 -36.37
C SER A 113 11.79 19.40 -36.72
N SER A 114 11.21 18.68 -37.69
CA SER A 114 9.78 18.80 -38.03
C SER A 114 8.86 18.06 -37.05
N LEU A 115 9.36 17.63 -35.89
CA LEU A 115 8.58 16.90 -34.90
C LEU A 115 7.71 17.86 -34.07
N ASN A 116 6.42 17.55 -33.98
CA ASN A 116 5.48 18.34 -33.19
C ASN A 116 4.90 17.48 -32.05
N PHE A 117 5.60 17.46 -30.90
CA PHE A 117 5.16 16.77 -29.69
C PHE A 117 5.01 17.73 -28.51
N LYS A 118 4.13 17.39 -27.57
CA LYS A 118 4.04 18.04 -26.25
C LYS A 118 4.99 17.37 -25.27
N ILE A 119 5.54 18.15 -24.33
CA ILE A 119 6.31 17.62 -23.20
C ILE A 119 5.41 17.72 -21.98
N GLU A 120 5.07 16.58 -21.38
CA GLU A 120 4.22 16.52 -20.20
C GLU A 120 5.04 16.02 -19.00
N ARG A 121 4.91 16.69 -17.86
CA ARG A 121 5.57 16.27 -16.62
C ARG A 121 4.58 15.45 -15.80
N LEU A 122 4.99 14.23 -15.44
CA LEU A 122 4.18 13.34 -14.61
C LEU A 122 4.47 13.57 -13.13
N GLU A 123 3.44 13.38 -12.32
CA GLU A 123 3.48 13.62 -10.88
C GLU A 123 4.30 12.55 -10.15
N PRO A 124 5.05 12.91 -9.10
CA PRO A 124 5.76 11.94 -8.27
C PRO A 124 4.78 11.02 -7.52
N PHE A 125 5.14 9.74 -7.39
CA PHE A 125 4.37 8.76 -6.62
C PHE A 125 5.17 8.24 -5.43
N HIS A 126 4.83 8.72 -4.23
CA HIS A 126 5.50 8.38 -2.97
C HIS A 126 7.03 8.28 -3.13
N GLU A 127 7.66 9.35 -3.62
CA GLU A 127 9.10 9.36 -3.94
C GLU A 127 9.98 8.94 -2.76
N ASP A 128 9.53 9.24 -1.54
CA ASP A 128 10.24 8.87 -0.33
C ASP A 128 10.28 7.37 -0.06
N VAL A 129 9.29 6.66 -0.59
CA VAL A 129 9.05 5.23 -0.42
C VAL A 129 9.62 4.44 -1.60
N CYS A 130 9.33 4.87 -2.84
CA CYS A 130 9.68 4.18 -4.07
C CYS A 130 11.14 4.41 -4.50
N LYS A 131 12.10 4.19 -3.60
CA LYS A 131 13.53 4.42 -3.84
C LYS A 131 14.23 3.15 -4.31
N GLY A 132 14.51 3.05 -5.62
CA GLY A 132 15.22 1.89 -6.19
C GLY A 132 16.52 1.52 -5.47
N LYS A 133 17.29 2.51 -4.98
CA LYS A 133 18.51 2.28 -4.18
C LYS A 133 18.24 1.50 -2.89
N ASN A 134 17.12 1.76 -2.21
CA ASN A 134 16.74 1.08 -0.98
C ASN A 134 16.31 -0.37 -1.25
N ILE A 135 15.57 -0.59 -2.32
CA ILE A 135 15.14 -1.92 -2.74
C ILE A 135 16.36 -2.78 -3.13
N LYS A 136 17.31 -2.21 -3.89
CA LYS A 136 18.57 -2.90 -4.23
C LYS A 136 19.36 -3.36 -3.00
N LYS A 137 19.42 -2.54 -1.94
CA LYS A 137 20.09 -2.93 -0.69
C LYS A 137 19.45 -4.16 -0.05
N ALA A 138 18.13 -4.27 -0.11
CA ALA A 138 17.42 -5.46 0.37
C ALA A 138 17.68 -6.67 -0.53
N LEU A 139 17.68 -6.51 -1.85
CA LEU A 139 17.94 -7.60 -2.80
C LEU A 139 19.35 -8.19 -2.67
N LEU A 140 20.35 -7.36 -2.34
CA LEU A 140 21.76 -7.76 -2.23
C LEU A 140 22.15 -8.36 -0.87
N ASP A 141 21.30 -8.21 0.15
CA ASP A 141 21.58 -8.68 1.50
C ASP A 141 21.07 -10.10 1.70
N ALA A 142 21.98 -11.07 1.80
CA ALA A 142 21.63 -12.48 2.04
C ALA A 142 20.88 -12.70 3.37
N SER A 143 21.02 -11.77 4.32
CA SER A 143 20.30 -11.81 5.59
C SER A 143 18.89 -11.20 5.51
N ALA A 144 18.57 -10.50 4.43
CA ALA A 144 17.30 -9.82 4.24
C ALA A 144 16.16 -10.78 3.88
N GLY A 145 14.98 -10.50 4.40
CA GLY A 145 13.77 -11.27 4.12
C GLY A 145 12.57 -10.72 4.87
N PHE A 146 11.41 -11.30 4.61
CA PHE A 146 10.18 -10.96 5.30
C PHE A 146 9.60 -12.19 6.00
N LEU A 147 9.21 -12.04 7.26
CA LEU A 147 8.41 -13.03 7.98
C LEU A 147 6.97 -12.54 8.05
N LEU A 148 6.05 -13.38 7.63
CA LEU A 148 4.62 -13.16 7.80
C LEU A 148 4.26 -13.80 9.15
N VAL A 149 3.92 -13.00 10.14
CA VAL A 149 3.64 -13.48 11.50
C VAL A 149 2.15 -13.35 11.79
N ASP A 150 1.49 -14.42 12.27
CA ASP A 150 0.16 -14.30 12.87
C ASP A 150 0.37 -13.79 14.29
N LYS A 151 0.10 -12.50 14.52
CA LYS A 151 0.33 -11.85 15.81
C LYS A 151 -0.74 -12.30 16.80
N ASP A 152 -0.31 -12.85 17.92
CA ASP A 152 -1.19 -13.20 19.03
C ASP A 152 -1.84 -11.98 19.69
N VAL A 153 -2.95 -12.23 20.38
CA VAL A 153 -3.62 -11.23 21.23
C VAL A 153 -2.68 -10.79 22.35
N ASP A 154 -2.86 -9.56 22.81
CA ASP A 154 -2.08 -8.88 23.88
C ASP A 154 -0.62 -8.56 23.54
N TRP A 155 -0.07 -9.10 22.46
CA TRP A 155 1.25 -8.68 21.95
C TRP A 155 1.18 -7.34 21.23
N THR A 156 2.05 -6.39 21.57
CA THR A 156 2.25 -5.23 20.68
C THR A 156 3.02 -5.66 19.44
N SER A 157 2.90 -4.93 18.32
CA SER A 157 3.76 -5.18 17.16
C SER A 157 5.27 -5.01 17.46
N HIS A 158 5.61 -4.24 18.50
CA HIS A 158 7.01 -4.06 18.92
C HIS A 158 7.51 -5.27 19.72
N ASP A 159 6.64 -5.92 20.50
CA ASP A 159 6.99 -7.15 21.23
C ASP A 159 7.30 -8.28 20.24
N VAL A 160 6.51 -8.40 19.17
CA VAL A 160 6.81 -9.33 18.06
C VAL A 160 8.21 -9.08 17.50
N VAL A 161 8.52 -7.83 17.19
CA VAL A 161 9.85 -7.45 16.68
C VAL A 161 10.94 -7.80 17.71
N ALA A 162 10.73 -7.52 18.99
CA ALA A 162 11.70 -7.86 20.05
C ALA A 162 11.93 -9.37 20.15
N LYS A 163 10.87 -10.19 20.09
CA LYS A 163 10.96 -11.65 20.06
C LYS A 163 11.70 -12.14 18.83
N LEU A 164 11.43 -11.59 17.64
CA LEU A 164 12.15 -11.93 16.41
C LEU A 164 13.63 -11.55 16.47
N ARG A 165 14.01 -10.46 17.16
CA ARG A 165 15.44 -10.15 17.39
C ARG A 165 16.12 -11.25 18.20
N SER A 166 15.46 -11.75 19.23
CA SER A 166 15.96 -12.88 20.04
C SER A 166 16.04 -14.17 19.23
N ILE A 167 15.10 -14.43 18.33
CA ILE A 167 15.08 -15.65 17.50
C ILE A 167 16.17 -15.60 16.42
N THR A 168 16.28 -14.46 15.72
CA THR A 168 17.12 -14.36 14.50
C THR A 168 18.54 -13.86 14.76
N GLY A 169 18.80 -13.28 15.94
CA GLY A 169 20.05 -12.57 16.25
C GLY A 169 20.24 -11.24 15.49
N LEU A 170 19.31 -10.86 14.62
CA LEU A 170 19.41 -9.64 13.82
C LEU A 170 18.95 -8.42 14.61
N ARG A 171 19.77 -7.35 14.62
CA ARG A 171 19.39 -6.08 15.26
C ARG A 171 18.36 -5.31 14.44
N GLN A 172 18.54 -5.28 13.12
CA GLN A 172 17.72 -4.52 12.19
C GLN A 172 16.47 -5.33 11.81
N ILE A 173 15.40 -5.14 12.59
CA ILE A 173 14.07 -5.70 12.32
C ILE A 173 13.04 -4.59 12.50
N GLY A 174 12.08 -4.53 11.59
CA GLY A 174 10.91 -3.64 11.65
C GLY A 174 9.66 -4.35 11.13
N HIS A 175 8.51 -3.70 11.20
CA HIS A 175 7.24 -4.27 10.75
C HIS A 175 6.47 -3.31 9.82
N ALA A 176 5.67 -3.85 8.92
CA ALA A 176 4.82 -3.11 8.00
C ALA A 176 3.38 -3.04 8.51
N GLY A 177 3.08 -1.98 9.26
CA GLY A 177 1.73 -1.69 9.76
C GLY A 177 1.53 -2.22 11.17
N THR A 178 1.38 -1.31 12.12
CA THR A 178 1.07 -1.63 13.51
C THR A 178 -0.29 -2.34 13.59
N LEU A 179 -0.39 -3.32 14.48
CA LEU A 179 -1.64 -3.86 15.00
C LEU A 179 -1.77 -3.44 16.47
N ASP A 180 -2.99 -3.07 16.85
CA ASP A 180 -3.30 -2.81 18.26
C ASP A 180 -3.09 -4.08 19.08
N PRO A 181 -2.80 -3.98 20.40
CA PRO A 181 -2.49 -5.16 21.22
C PRO A 181 -3.61 -6.21 21.23
N PHE A 182 -4.87 -5.76 21.36
CA PHE A 182 -6.04 -6.64 21.35
C PHE A 182 -6.34 -7.27 19.98
N ALA A 183 -5.79 -6.71 18.89
CA ALA A 183 -6.00 -7.22 17.55
C ALA A 183 -5.07 -8.41 17.28
N THR A 184 -5.48 -9.36 16.45
CA THR A 184 -4.66 -10.49 15.99
C THR A 184 -4.39 -10.41 14.49
N GLY A 185 -3.67 -11.38 13.94
CA GLY A 185 -3.55 -11.55 12.50
C GLY A 185 -2.23 -11.08 11.91
N LEU A 186 -2.23 -10.94 10.59
CA LEU A 186 -1.03 -10.78 9.77
C LEU A 186 -0.22 -9.53 10.16
N LEU A 187 1.02 -9.75 10.57
CA LEU A 187 2.06 -8.75 10.78
C LEU A 187 3.28 -9.11 9.93
N ILE A 188 3.55 -8.32 8.88
CA ILE A 188 4.73 -8.51 8.04
C ILE A 188 5.93 -7.87 8.74
N CYS A 189 6.94 -8.68 9.06
CA CYS A 189 8.18 -8.27 9.70
C CYS A 189 9.35 -8.36 8.72
N ALA A 190 10.10 -7.28 8.55
CA ALA A 190 11.24 -7.23 7.65
C ALA A 190 12.54 -7.41 8.44
N LEU A 191 13.43 -8.28 7.93
CA LEU A 191 14.71 -8.64 8.51
C LEU A 191 15.86 -7.98 7.74
N GLY A 192 16.90 -7.50 8.44
CA GLY A 192 18.08 -6.93 7.81
C GLY A 192 17.75 -5.74 6.90
N GLN A 193 18.36 -5.68 5.72
CA GLN A 193 18.11 -4.59 4.78
C GLN A 193 16.72 -4.62 4.14
N ALA A 194 15.93 -5.69 4.29
CA ALA A 194 14.52 -5.70 3.88
C ALA A 194 13.70 -4.63 4.60
N THR A 195 14.14 -4.16 5.76
CA THR A 195 13.52 -3.02 6.47
C THR A 195 13.43 -1.75 5.62
N LYS A 196 14.30 -1.60 4.61
CA LYS A 196 14.27 -0.49 3.64
C LYS A 196 13.10 -0.54 2.64
N MET A 197 12.34 -1.64 2.63
CA MET A 197 11.18 -1.85 1.77
C MET A 197 9.84 -1.84 2.52
N ILE A 198 9.84 -1.68 3.86
CA ILE A 198 8.63 -1.70 4.69
C ILE A 198 7.55 -0.75 4.17
N ASP A 199 7.95 0.45 3.76
CA ASP A 199 7.04 1.49 3.30
C ASP A 199 6.27 1.11 2.02
N LEU A 200 6.77 0.16 1.23
CA LEU A 200 6.04 -0.36 0.07
C LEU A 200 4.79 -1.14 0.48
N PHE A 201 4.87 -1.94 1.55
CA PHE A 201 3.71 -2.64 2.10
C PHE A 201 2.70 -1.69 2.76
N HIS A 202 3.18 -0.54 3.23
CA HIS A 202 2.30 0.51 3.73
C HIS A 202 1.39 1.06 2.64
N LEU A 203 1.72 0.96 1.35
CA LEU A 203 0.86 1.40 0.24
C LEU A 203 -0.27 0.42 -0.10
N LEU A 204 -0.14 -0.86 0.30
CA LEU A 204 -1.10 -1.90 -0.07
C LEU A 204 -2.45 -1.73 0.66
N PRO A 205 -3.57 -2.20 0.09
CA PRO A 205 -4.82 -2.33 0.83
C PRO A 205 -4.68 -3.33 1.98
N LYS A 206 -5.57 -3.24 2.97
CA LYS A 206 -5.62 -4.17 4.10
C LYS A 206 -7.03 -4.74 4.24
N GLU A 207 -7.09 -5.99 4.67
CA GLU A 207 -8.33 -6.70 4.94
C GLU A 207 -8.43 -7.10 6.40
N TYR A 208 -9.61 -6.94 6.97
CA TYR A 208 -9.90 -7.21 8.37
C TYR A 208 -11.20 -7.99 8.52
N ALA A 209 -11.22 -8.89 9.50
CA ALA A 209 -12.42 -9.39 10.13
C ALA A 209 -12.58 -8.68 11.48
N ALA A 210 -13.73 -8.04 11.70
CA ALA A 210 -13.99 -7.26 12.91
C ALA A 210 -15.32 -7.68 13.54
N GLU A 211 -15.29 -7.97 14.84
CA GLU A 211 -16.48 -8.15 15.66
C GLU A 211 -16.80 -6.81 16.32
N ILE A 212 -17.97 -6.24 16.03
CA ILE A 212 -18.40 -4.94 16.52
C ILE A 212 -19.54 -5.14 17.51
N ARG A 213 -19.39 -4.55 18.69
CA ARG A 213 -20.41 -4.59 19.74
C ARG A 213 -21.19 -3.28 19.78
N LEU A 214 -22.48 -3.38 19.49
CA LEU A 214 -23.46 -2.30 19.49
C LEU A 214 -23.96 -1.99 20.91
N GLY A 215 -24.37 -0.75 21.16
CA GLY A 215 -24.97 -0.32 22.43
C GLY A 215 -23.97 0.07 23.52
N VAL A 216 -22.68 -0.09 23.26
CA VAL A 216 -21.60 0.25 24.17
C VAL A 216 -20.55 1.07 23.45
N GLU A 217 -19.88 1.96 24.17
CA GLU A 217 -18.81 2.79 23.64
C GLU A 217 -17.63 2.76 24.62
N SER A 218 -16.45 3.09 24.12
CA SER A 218 -15.25 3.27 24.94
C SER A 218 -14.43 4.44 24.43
N ASP A 219 -13.55 4.98 25.27
CA ASP A 219 -12.68 6.10 24.92
C ASP A 219 -11.55 5.73 23.93
N THR A 220 -11.27 4.43 23.78
CA THR A 220 -10.34 3.86 22.79
C THR A 220 -11.03 3.36 21.53
N TYR A 221 -12.37 3.28 21.52
CA TYR A 221 -13.21 2.64 20.50
C TYR A 221 -12.96 1.13 20.32
N ASP A 222 -12.39 0.50 21.35
CA ASP A 222 -12.22 -0.95 21.45
C ASP A 222 -12.51 -1.44 22.88
N ARG A 223 -12.53 -2.75 23.09
CA ARG A 223 -12.83 -3.36 24.40
C ARG A 223 -11.81 -3.07 25.51
N THR A 224 -10.64 -2.49 25.19
CA THR A 224 -9.57 -2.24 26.18
C THR A 224 -9.68 -0.89 26.87
N GLY A 225 -10.52 0.01 26.35
CA GLY A 225 -10.77 1.33 26.92
C GLY A 225 -11.70 1.32 28.13
N LYS A 226 -11.96 2.50 28.67
CA LYS A 226 -13.00 2.68 29.68
C LYS A 226 -14.36 2.61 29.00
N ILE A 227 -15.06 1.49 29.19
CA ILE A 227 -16.39 1.26 28.64
C ILE A 227 -17.43 2.13 29.35
N PHE A 228 -18.33 2.74 28.59
CA PHE A 228 -19.51 3.45 29.09
C PHE A 228 -20.74 3.09 28.27
N LYS A 229 -21.91 3.22 28.91
CA LYS A 229 -23.18 3.00 28.22
C LYS A 229 -23.35 4.09 27.16
N SER A 230 -23.77 3.66 25.98
CA SER A 230 -24.09 4.57 24.89
C SER A 230 -25.15 5.60 25.31
N LYS A 231 -25.03 6.81 24.77
CA LYS A 231 -26.01 7.90 24.99
C LYS A 231 -27.33 7.64 24.27
N PHE A 232 -27.35 6.70 23.33
CA PHE A 232 -28.56 6.34 22.62
C PHE A 232 -29.52 5.56 23.54
N PRO A 233 -30.83 5.85 23.50
CA PRO A 233 -31.82 5.14 24.31
C PRO A 233 -31.91 3.69 23.84
N ILE A 234 -31.24 2.79 24.55
CA ILE A 234 -31.29 1.35 24.27
C ILE A 234 -32.68 0.87 24.69
N SER A 235 -33.61 0.74 23.74
CA SER A 235 -34.75 -0.16 23.94
C SER A 235 -34.17 -1.55 24.20
N HIS A 236 -34.74 -2.31 25.14
CA HIS A 236 -34.10 -3.47 25.77
C HIS A 236 -33.75 -4.65 24.83
N LYS A 237 -33.86 -4.48 23.52
CA LYS A 237 -33.32 -5.35 22.48
C LYS A 237 -32.76 -4.50 21.34
N ILE A 238 -31.43 -4.46 21.16
CA ILE A 238 -30.82 -3.95 19.93
C ILE A 238 -31.16 -4.96 18.83
N GLN A 239 -32.29 -4.77 18.18
CA GLN A 239 -32.73 -5.58 17.04
C GLN A 239 -32.72 -4.70 15.81
N ILE A 240 -31.53 -4.45 15.29
CA ILE A 240 -31.40 -3.78 14.00
C ILE A 240 -31.63 -4.82 12.91
N PRO A 241 -32.61 -4.66 12.01
CA PRO A 241 -32.80 -5.53 10.88
C PRO A 241 -31.56 -5.58 10.00
N HIS A 242 -31.26 -6.78 9.49
CA HIS A 242 -30.12 -7.03 8.62
C HIS A 242 -30.05 -6.07 7.41
N ASP A 243 -31.18 -5.80 6.76
CA ASP A 243 -31.25 -4.88 5.62
C ASP A 243 -30.94 -3.43 5.99
N GLN A 244 -31.27 -3.03 7.22
CA GLN A 244 -30.92 -1.69 7.71
C GLN A 244 -29.41 -1.57 7.90
N ILE A 245 -28.75 -2.59 8.47
CA ILE A 245 -27.29 -2.62 8.60
C ILE A 245 -26.64 -2.56 7.22
N LYS A 246 -27.07 -3.42 6.27
CA LYS A 246 -26.53 -3.43 4.90
C LYS A 246 -26.67 -2.07 4.21
N LYS A 247 -27.81 -1.40 4.33
CA LYS A 247 -28.03 -0.04 3.80
C LYS A 247 -27.05 0.98 4.39
N ILE A 248 -26.79 0.92 5.70
CA ILE A 248 -25.86 1.83 6.36
C ILE A 248 -24.41 1.52 5.95
N LEU A 249 -24.00 0.24 5.91
CA LEU A 249 -22.66 -0.16 5.48
C LEU A 249 -22.34 0.35 4.07
N ALA A 250 -23.31 0.35 3.16
CA ALA A 250 -23.14 0.86 1.80
C ALA A 250 -22.74 2.35 1.75
N LEU A 251 -23.13 3.16 2.74
CA LEU A 251 -22.78 4.59 2.82
C LEU A 251 -21.30 4.82 3.17
N PHE A 252 -20.64 3.83 3.77
CA PHE A 252 -19.23 3.91 4.15
C PHE A 252 -18.29 3.46 3.01
N ILE A 253 -18.80 2.72 2.02
CA ILE A 253 -17.99 2.28 0.87
C ILE A 253 -17.60 3.50 0.02
N GLY A 254 -16.36 3.53 -0.45
CA GLY A 254 -15.79 4.62 -1.22
C GLY A 254 -14.87 5.54 -0.41
N LYS A 255 -14.67 6.77 -0.90
CA LYS A 255 -13.83 7.78 -0.24
C LYS A 255 -14.53 8.27 1.01
N GLN A 256 -13.80 8.28 2.13
CA GLN A 256 -14.31 8.75 3.42
C GLN A 256 -13.29 9.67 4.09
N GLN A 257 -13.78 10.55 4.97
CA GLN A 257 -12.94 11.34 5.85
C GLN A 257 -13.02 10.74 7.25
N GLN A 258 -11.88 10.29 7.77
CA GLN A 258 -11.83 9.64 9.08
C GLN A 258 -11.00 10.45 10.06
N LEU A 259 -11.54 10.70 11.26
CA LEU A 259 -10.79 11.28 12.36
C LEU A 259 -9.97 10.18 13.06
N PRO A 260 -8.63 10.21 13.03
CA PRO A 260 -7.83 9.19 13.70
C PRO A 260 -8.11 9.18 15.21
N PRO A 261 -8.14 8.02 15.90
CA PRO A 261 -8.39 7.96 17.33
C PRO A 261 -7.23 8.58 18.14
N MET A 262 -7.51 9.04 19.36
CA MET A 262 -6.49 9.61 20.27
C MET A 262 -5.43 8.56 20.61
N TYR A 263 -5.84 7.30 20.79
CA TYR A 263 -4.94 6.17 20.98
C TYR A 263 -4.47 5.62 19.63
N SER A 264 -3.57 6.36 18.96
CA SER A 264 -2.95 5.96 17.70
C SER A 264 -1.46 6.30 17.61
N ALA A 265 -0.76 5.65 16.68
CA ALA A 265 0.65 5.90 16.41
C ALA A 265 0.90 7.14 15.53
N LYS A 266 -0.15 7.80 15.03
CA LYS A 266 -0.04 9.03 14.22
C LYS A 266 0.65 10.13 15.03
N LYS A 267 1.51 10.92 14.38
CA LYS A 267 2.24 12.02 15.03
C LYS A 267 1.54 13.35 14.81
N VAL A 268 1.49 14.17 15.86
CA VAL A 268 1.08 15.58 15.82
C VAL A 268 2.16 16.38 16.55
N ALA A 269 2.71 17.41 15.89
CA ALA A 269 3.86 18.19 16.39
C ALA A 269 5.03 17.30 16.88
N GLY A 270 5.36 16.25 16.11
CA GLY A 270 6.47 15.33 16.41
C GLY A 270 6.19 14.24 17.45
N LYS A 271 5.10 14.33 18.23
CA LYS A 271 4.74 13.35 19.28
C LYS A 271 3.65 12.39 18.81
N LYS A 272 3.70 11.12 19.20
CA LYS A 272 2.65 10.13 18.86
C LYS A 272 1.38 10.41 19.68
N LEU A 273 0.20 10.31 19.08
CA LEU A 273 -1.07 10.63 19.73
C LEU A 273 -1.33 9.79 20.99
N TYR A 274 -1.01 8.49 20.97
CA TYR A 274 -1.18 7.65 22.17
C TYR A 274 -0.33 8.12 23.36
N GLN A 275 0.82 8.75 23.13
CA GLN A 275 1.67 9.28 24.20
C GLN A 275 1.00 10.48 24.87
N LEU A 276 0.30 11.31 24.10
CA LEU A 276 -0.47 12.44 24.61
C LEU A 276 -1.75 11.97 25.32
N ALA A 277 -2.45 10.98 24.75
CA ALA A 277 -3.64 10.39 25.34
C ALA A 277 -3.38 9.80 26.74
N ARG A 278 -2.27 9.06 26.91
CA ARG A 278 -1.83 8.52 28.20
C ARG A 278 -1.53 9.59 29.26
N LEU A 279 -1.24 10.82 28.83
CA LEU A 279 -1.05 11.98 29.71
C LEU A 279 -2.36 12.76 29.95
N GLY A 280 -3.51 12.21 29.53
CA GLY A 280 -4.81 12.88 29.60
C GLY A 280 -4.95 14.09 28.65
N LYS A 281 -4.00 14.28 27.72
CA LYS A 281 -4.01 15.42 26.79
C LYS A 281 -4.78 15.06 25.54
N VAL A 282 -5.93 15.70 25.35
CA VAL A 282 -6.67 15.68 24.08
C VAL A 282 -6.13 16.77 23.18
N VAL A 283 -5.83 16.42 21.93
CA VAL A 283 -5.40 17.37 20.91
C VAL A 283 -6.35 17.34 19.73
N GLU A 284 -6.53 18.49 19.09
CA GLU A 284 -7.24 18.59 17.84
C GLU A 284 -6.52 17.76 16.76
N ARG A 285 -7.29 16.99 16.00
CA ARG A 285 -6.79 16.08 14.97
C ARG A 285 -7.47 16.45 13.66
N LYS A 286 -6.70 16.47 12.58
CA LYS A 286 -7.26 16.63 11.23
C LYS A 286 -7.75 15.27 10.72
N ALA A 287 -8.95 15.28 10.12
CA ALA A 287 -9.47 14.15 9.36
C ALA A 287 -8.47 13.76 8.27
N SER A 288 -8.40 12.47 7.98
CA SER A 288 -7.56 11.90 6.93
C SER A 288 -8.46 11.23 5.90
N GLU A 289 -8.18 11.47 4.63
CA GLU A 289 -8.86 10.75 3.55
C GLU A 289 -8.47 9.27 3.60
N ILE A 290 -9.47 8.41 3.51
CA ILE A 290 -9.33 6.96 3.40
C ILE A 290 -10.24 6.44 2.29
N MET A 291 -10.01 5.21 1.87
CA MET A 291 -10.88 4.48 0.94
C MET A 291 -11.34 3.18 1.59
N ILE A 292 -12.65 2.93 1.61
CA ILE A 292 -13.24 1.63 1.93
C ILE A 292 -13.62 0.98 0.61
N TYR A 293 -12.87 -0.04 0.20
CA TYR A 293 -13.09 -0.76 -1.06
C TYR A 293 -14.26 -1.73 -0.96
N ASP A 294 -14.37 -2.42 0.17
CA ASP A 294 -15.45 -3.34 0.50
C ASP A 294 -15.76 -3.30 1.99
N LEU A 295 -17.05 -3.39 2.33
CA LEU A 295 -17.54 -3.45 3.69
C LEU A 295 -18.82 -4.29 3.70
N SER A 296 -18.76 -5.46 4.32
CA SER A 296 -19.85 -6.43 4.31
C SER A 296 -20.09 -7.04 5.68
N LEU A 297 -21.35 -7.33 5.96
CA LEU A 297 -21.81 -8.07 7.14
C LEU A 297 -21.76 -9.56 6.81
N LYS A 298 -21.24 -10.39 7.73
CA LYS A 298 -21.32 -11.85 7.60
C LYS A 298 -22.77 -12.32 7.69
N ASP A 299 -23.09 -13.38 6.95
CA ASP A 299 -24.46 -13.89 6.80
C ASP A 299 -25.06 -14.52 8.08
N ASP A 300 -24.26 -14.67 9.13
CA ASP A 300 -24.62 -15.29 10.42
C ASP A 300 -25.16 -14.29 11.46
N TYR A 301 -25.59 -13.10 11.03
CA TYR A 301 -26.15 -12.11 11.95
C TYR A 301 -27.57 -12.49 12.41
N HIS A 302 -27.72 -12.69 13.72
CA HIS A 302 -28.97 -13.11 14.36
C HIS A 302 -29.58 -12.04 15.27
N GLN A 303 -29.63 -10.77 14.83
CA GLN A 303 -30.20 -9.66 15.63
C GLN A 303 -29.59 -9.57 17.04
N SER A 304 -28.28 -9.80 17.10
CA SER A 304 -27.45 -9.76 18.30
C SER A 304 -26.89 -8.35 18.49
N PRO A 305 -26.52 -7.92 19.71
CA PRO A 305 -25.69 -6.72 19.88
C PRO A 305 -24.29 -6.86 19.24
N ILE A 306 -23.94 -8.03 18.70
CA ILE A 306 -22.69 -8.28 18.00
C ILE A 306 -22.95 -8.38 16.49
N ILE A 307 -22.17 -7.65 15.69
CA ILE A 307 -22.12 -7.77 14.24
C ILE A 307 -20.72 -8.12 13.77
N ASN A 308 -20.61 -9.01 12.80
CA ASN A 308 -19.33 -9.45 12.23
C ASN A 308 -19.13 -8.84 10.85
N LEU A 309 -18.09 -8.02 10.70
CA LEU A 309 -17.79 -7.31 9.47
C LEU A 309 -16.53 -7.87 8.78
N GLN A 310 -16.58 -7.91 7.46
CA GLN A 310 -15.40 -7.99 6.61
C GLN A 310 -15.14 -6.61 6.02
N VAL A 311 -13.90 -6.15 6.10
CA VAL A 311 -13.51 -4.80 5.69
C VAL A 311 -12.27 -4.86 4.82
N LYS A 312 -12.34 -4.34 3.59
CA LYS A 312 -11.19 -4.07 2.72
C LYS A 312 -11.01 -2.57 2.58
N CYS A 313 -9.88 -2.04 3.01
CA CYS A 313 -9.66 -0.59 3.06
C CYS A 313 -8.23 -0.19 2.70
N SER A 314 -8.05 1.11 2.41
CA SER A 314 -6.74 1.69 2.18
C SER A 314 -5.89 1.68 3.45
N ALA A 315 -4.59 1.88 3.27
CA ALA A 315 -3.70 2.15 4.38
C ALA A 315 -4.14 3.39 5.19
N GLY A 316 -3.86 3.36 6.50
CA GLY A 316 -4.19 4.47 7.40
C GLY A 316 -5.62 4.46 7.94
N THR A 317 -6.49 3.58 7.44
CA THR A 317 -7.83 3.37 7.98
C THR A 317 -7.79 2.74 9.38
N TYR A 318 -8.49 3.35 10.33
CA TYR A 318 -8.70 2.84 11.67
C TYR A 318 -10.06 2.13 11.74
N ILE A 319 -10.04 0.80 11.88
CA ILE A 319 -11.28 0.00 12.04
C ILE A 319 -12.03 0.39 13.32
N ARG A 320 -11.30 0.83 14.36
CA ARG A 320 -11.86 1.39 15.58
C ARG A 320 -12.73 2.63 15.36
N THR A 321 -12.26 3.58 14.56
CA THR A 321 -13.07 4.75 14.20
C THR A 321 -14.25 4.34 13.29
N LEU A 322 -14.04 3.41 12.35
CA LEU A 322 -15.13 2.89 11.51
C LEU A 322 -16.26 2.28 12.36
N ALA A 323 -15.92 1.49 13.39
CA ALA A 323 -16.89 0.92 14.33
C ALA A 323 -17.65 2.01 15.08
N HIS A 324 -16.93 3.01 15.62
CA HIS A 324 -17.55 4.13 16.32
C HIS A 324 -18.55 4.88 15.42
N ASP A 325 -18.12 5.27 14.22
CA ASP A 325 -18.94 6.03 13.26
C ASP A 325 -20.15 5.21 12.79
N LEU A 326 -19.96 3.90 12.56
CA LEU A 326 -21.05 2.97 12.25
C LEU A 326 -22.08 2.91 13.39
N GLY A 327 -21.61 2.83 14.63
CA GLY A 327 -22.46 2.87 15.82
C GLY A 327 -23.27 4.16 15.93
N GLN A 328 -22.69 5.32 15.59
CA GLN A 328 -23.41 6.60 15.54
C GLN A 328 -24.49 6.59 14.45
N SER A 329 -24.16 6.13 13.24
CA SER A 329 -25.12 6.05 12.12
C SER A 329 -26.27 5.07 12.39
N LEU A 330 -26.01 4.00 13.15
CA LEU A 330 -27.03 3.06 13.62
C LEU A 330 -27.86 3.58 14.79
N GLY A 331 -27.46 4.70 15.41
CA GLY A 331 -28.12 5.24 16.59
C GLY A 331 -28.00 4.32 17.81
N THR A 332 -26.89 3.59 17.92
CA THR A 332 -26.65 2.66 19.04
C THR A 332 -25.36 2.93 19.79
N GLY A 333 -24.37 3.57 19.15
CA GLY A 333 -22.99 3.55 19.62
C GLY A 333 -22.38 2.15 19.44
N ALA A 334 -21.06 2.08 19.27
CA ALA A 334 -20.38 0.81 19.12
C ALA A 334 -18.88 0.91 19.46
N LEU A 335 -18.28 -0.26 19.69
CA LEU A 335 -16.84 -0.46 19.80
C LEU A 335 -16.41 -1.73 19.07
N VAL A 336 -15.10 -1.87 18.81
CA VAL A 336 -14.52 -3.11 18.31
C VAL A 336 -14.27 -4.07 19.47
N GLU A 337 -14.94 -5.21 19.46
CA GLU A 337 -14.76 -6.29 20.45
C GLU A 337 -13.55 -7.15 20.06
N GLU A 338 -13.52 -7.64 18.82
CA GLU A 338 -12.41 -8.43 18.28
C GLU A 338 -11.98 -7.92 16.91
N LEU A 339 -10.68 -8.00 16.61
CA LEU A 339 -10.13 -7.53 15.34
C LEU A 339 -9.02 -8.47 14.86
N LYS A 340 -9.16 -9.01 13.65
CA LYS A 340 -8.12 -9.80 12.99
C LYS A 340 -7.77 -9.17 11.64
N ARG A 341 -6.50 -8.83 11.41
CA ARG A 341 -6.02 -8.46 10.07
C ARG A 341 -5.76 -9.73 9.27
N THR A 342 -6.58 -9.96 8.25
CA THR A 342 -6.54 -11.18 7.43
C THR A 342 -5.60 -11.04 6.24
N ALA A 343 -5.41 -9.83 5.70
CA ALA A 343 -4.50 -9.62 4.57
C ALA A 343 -3.87 -8.22 4.51
N ILE A 344 -2.74 -8.14 3.80
CA ILE A 344 -2.05 -6.92 3.36
C ILE A 344 -1.73 -7.11 1.87
N GLY A 345 -2.50 -6.48 0.97
CA GLY A 345 -2.46 -6.83 -0.46
C GLY A 345 -2.67 -8.33 -0.66
N ASP A 346 -1.78 -8.98 -1.40
CA ASP A 346 -1.87 -10.42 -1.71
C ASP A 346 -1.30 -11.31 -0.59
N PHE A 347 -0.69 -10.73 0.45
CA PHE A 347 -0.20 -11.47 1.59
C PHE A 347 -1.35 -11.74 2.55
N LYS A 348 -1.58 -13.02 2.87
CA LYS A 348 -2.68 -13.44 3.73
C LYS A 348 -2.19 -14.07 5.03
N VAL A 349 -3.03 -14.00 6.06
CA VAL A 349 -2.72 -14.53 7.40
C VAL A 349 -2.55 -16.05 7.38
N GLU A 350 -3.16 -16.76 6.44
CA GLU A 350 -3.01 -18.22 6.30
C GLU A 350 -1.59 -18.62 5.86
N GLN A 351 -0.83 -17.68 5.28
CA GLN A 351 0.59 -17.87 4.94
C GLN A 351 1.50 -17.53 6.13
N ALA A 352 0.94 -16.96 7.20
CA ALA A 352 1.70 -16.50 8.34
C ALA A 352 1.99 -17.64 9.31
N VAL A 353 3.07 -17.47 10.07
CA VAL A 353 3.51 -18.43 11.09
C VAL A 353 3.31 -17.83 12.48
N GLY A 354 2.84 -18.65 13.41
CA GLY A 354 2.79 -18.31 14.83
C GLY A 354 4.20 -18.13 15.41
N LEU A 355 4.36 -17.22 16.36
CA LEU A 355 5.69 -16.92 16.94
C LEU A 355 6.30 -18.10 17.69
N ASP A 356 5.46 -18.96 18.26
CA ASP A 356 5.81 -20.19 18.96
C ASP A 356 6.56 -21.20 18.08
N ARG A 357 6.32 -21.18 16.76
CA ARG A 357 6.93 -22.09 15.79
C ARG A 357 8.26 -21.59 15.23
N LEU A 358 8.64 -20.36 15.54
CA LEU A 358 9.86 -19.74 15.05
C LEU A 358 11.02 -19.91 16.05
N HIS A 359 12.09 -20.50 15.56
CA HIS A 359 13.32 -20.76 16.29
C HIS A 359 14.53 -20.30 15.47
N HIS A 360 15.67 -20.14 16.14
CA HIS A 360 16.91 -19.68 15.51
C HIS A 360 17.31 -20.56 14.31
N ASP A 361 17.07 -21.86 14.40
CA ASP A 361 17.55 -22.82 13.39
C ASP A 361 16.55 -23.04 12.23
N ASN A 362 15.32 -22.52 12.34
CA ASN A 362 14.27 -22.75 11.33
C ASN A 362 13.69 -21.48 10.69
N TYR A 363 13.86 -20.29 11.29
CA TYR A 363 13.13 -19.09 10.84
C TYR A 363 13.40 -18.73 9.36
N ARG A 364 14.59 -19.07 8.85
CA ARG A 364 14.98 -18.84 7.45
C ARG A 364 14.08 -19.59 6.46
N GLN A 365 13.54 -20.74 6.84
CA GLN A 365 12.64 -21.54 6.01
C GLN A 365 11.29 -20.84 5.79
N PHE A 366 10.89 -19.97 6.72
CA PHE A 366 9.67 -19.17 6.64
C PHE A 366 9.90 -17.78 6.03
N CYS A 367 11.15 -17.42 5.71
CA CYS A 367 11.46 -16.10 5.18
C CYS A 367 11.09 -16.00 3.70
N LEU A 368 10.23 -15.04 3.39
CA LEU A 368 9.96 -14.62 2.02
C LEU A 368 11.14 -13.77 1.49
N PRO A 369 11.78 -14.14 0.37
CA PRO A 369 12.87 -13.37 -0.21
C PRO A 369 12.41 -11.97 -0.68
N PRO A 370 13.28 -10.94 -0.62
CA PRO A 370 12.90 -9.59 -1.04
C PRO A 370 12.44 -9.46 -2.50
N ALA A 371 13.01 -10.25 -3.41
CA ALA A 371 12.58 -10.28 -4.81
C ALA A 371 11.14 -10.80 -4.97
N THR A 372 10.80 -11.88 -4.28
CA THR A 372 9.45 -12.46 -4.28
C THR A 372 8.44 -11.51 -3.67
N ALA A 373 8.78 -10.89 -2.53
CA ALA A 373 7.92 -9.90 -1.89
C ALA A 373 7.64 -8.69 -2.80
N LEU A 374 8.66 -8.19 -3.49
CA LEU A 374 8.51 -7.08 -4.44
C LEU A 374 7.60 -7.46 -5.62
N ALA A 375 7.72 -8.68 -6.15
CA ALA A 375 6.85 -9.16 -7.22
C ALA A 375 5.38 -9.20 -6.77
N SER A 376 5.09 -9.73 -5.59
CA SER A 376 3.73 -9.73 -5.01
C SER A 376 3.20 -8.31 -4.77
N ILE A 377 4.02 -7.39 -4.24
CA ILE A 377 3.64 -5.97 -4.08
C ILE A 377 3.25 -5.36 -5.43
N ASN A 378 4.05 -5.60 -6.48
CA ASN A 378 3.78 -5.06 -7.81
C ASN A 378 2.49 -5.64 -8.41
N SER A 379 2.22 -6.94 -8.21
CA SER A 379 0.96 -7.56 -8.67
C SER A 379 -0.24 -6.92 -7.98
N ALA A 380 -0.24 -6.88 -6.64
CA ALA A 380 -1.31 -6.27 -5.85
C ALA A 380 -1.56 -4.80 -6.23
N TYR A 381 -0.49 -4.03 -6.47
CA TYR A 381 -0.60 -2.65 -6.91
C TYR A 381 -1.24 -2.54 -8.30
N LEU A 382 -0.81 -3.34 -9.27
CA LEU A 382 -1.41 -3.35 -10.61
C LEU A 382 -2.89 -3.72 -10.57
N GLU A 383 -3.27 -4.72 -9.78
CA GLU A 383 -4.67 -5.11 -9.60
C GLU A 383 -5.48 -3.93 -9.06
N SER A 384 -4.98 -3.25 -8.02
CA SER A 384 -5.65 -2.08 -7.46
C SER A 384 -5.86 -0.94 -8.48
N LEU A 385 -4.92 -0.74 -9.40
CA LEU A 385 -5.06 0.22 -10.49
C LEU A 385 -6.13 -0.21 -11.49
N THR A 386 -6.21 -1.49 -11.84
CA THR A 386 -7.24 -1.99 -12.76
C THR A 386 -8.65 -1.91 -12.16
N THR A 387 -8.82 -2.26 -10.89
CA THR A 387 -10.13 -2.25 -10.22
C THR A 387 -10.66 -0.83 -10.00
N ALA A 388 -9.80 0.15 -9.73
CA ALA A 388 -10.19 1.56 -9.56
C ALA A 388 -10.83 2.18 -10.82
N TYR A 389 -10.53 1.64 -12.00
CA TYR A 389 -11.15 2.04 -13.28
C TYR A 389 -12.33 1.14 -13.71
N SER A 390 -12.60 0.06 -12.97
CA SER A 390 -13.61 -0.95 -13.33
C SER A 390 -15.01 -0.69 -12.76
N ARG A 391 -15.18 0.32 -11.90
CA ARG A 391 -16.51 0.74 -11.43
C ARG A 391 -16.88 2.04 -12.13
N PRO A 392 -18.01 2.11 -12.85
CA PRO A 392 -18.52 3.38 -13.32
C PRO A 392 -18.68 4.29 -12.10
N LEU A 393 -18.19 5.53 -12.22
CA LEU A 393 -18.74 6.61 -11.42
C LEU A 393 -20.23 6.68 -11.77
N LEU A 394 -21.06 6.06 -10.94
CA LEU A 394 -22.50 6.31 -10.91
C LEU A 394 -22.74 7.54 -10.05
#